data_AF-A0A2T3KWM7-F1
#
_entry.id   AF-A0A2T3KWM7-F1
#
_cell.length_a   1.000
_cell.length_b   1.000
_cell.length_c   1.000
_cell.angle_alpha   90.00
_cell.angle_beta   90.00
_cell.angle_gamma   90.00
#
_symmetry.space_group_name_H-M   'P 1'
#
loop_
_entity.id
_entity.type
_entity.pdbx_description
1 polymer ?
#
loop_
_entity_poly.entity_id
_entity_poly.type
_entity_poly.pdbx_seq_one_letter_code
_entity_poly.pdbx_strand_id
1 'polypeptide(L)'
;MNNHKKLKKYTESFIKSLTRYLKKGLNVSATIHPANSGGAIIEFDITEQARNEIKIIDTVPSINTTLERIDQRMIGGNIQGVTFLGTNVYMDGNRIVIIKGEDDHEHWSNKAVSDDISRIVSPHKGA
;
A
#
# COMPACT_ATOMS: atom_id res chain seq x y z
N MET A 1 -13.07 -2.13 1.32
CA MET A 1 -12.79 -2.11 2.76
C MET A 1 -13.23 -0.86 3.55
N ASN A 2 -14.31 -0.94 4.36
CA ASN A 2 -14.69 0.09 5.36
C ASN A 2 -14.18 -0.19 6.79
N ASN A 3 -13.15 -1.03 6.96
CA ASN A 3 -12.61 -1.39 8.28
C ASN A 3 -11.31 -0.64 8.59
N HIS A 4 -11.44 0.60 9.06
CA HIS A 4 -10.30 1.48 9.35
C HIS A 4 -9.31 0.88 10.37
N LYS A 5 -9.80 0.10 11.36
CA LYS A 5 -8.92 -0.56 12.34
C LYS A 5 -8.02 -1.60 11.68
N LYS A 6 -8.56 -2.40 10.76
CA LYS A 6 -7.81 -3.42 10.02
C LYS A 6 -6.81 -2.79 9.06
N LEU A 7 -7.22 -1.75 8.34
CA LEU A 7 -6.32 -0.98 7.46
C LEU A 7 -5.16 -0.36 8.24
N LYS A 8 -5.45 0.29 9.38
CA LYS A 8 -4.43 0.90 10.23
C LYS A 8 -3.46 -0.14 10.79
N LYS A 9 -3.97 -1.27 11.32
CA LYS A 9 -3.15 -2.35 11.88
C LYS A 9 -2.20 -2.96 10.84
N TYR A 10 -2.71 -3.20 9.63
CA TYR A 10 -1.88 -3.67 8.51
C TYR A 10 -0.76 -2.66 8.21
N THR A 11 -1.13 -1.38 8.08
CA THR A 11 -0.20 -0.29 7.76
C THR A 11 0.89 -0.12 8.82
N GLU A 12 0.54 -0.13 10.10
CA GLU A 12 1.49 -0.05 11.22
C GLU A 12 2.46 -1.24 11.21
N SER A 13 1.95 -2.44 10.96
CA SER A 13 2.75 -3.66 10.91
C SER A 13 3.70 -3.66 9.71
N PHE A 14 3.23 -3.14 8.58
CA PHE A 14 4.02 -2.97 7.38
C PHE A 14 5.16 -1.97 7.60
N ILE A 15 4.86 -0.77 8.12
CA ILE A 15 5.88 0.23 8.47
C ILE A 15 6.93 -0.37 9.40
N LYS A 16 6.50 -1.01 10.51
CA LYS A 16 7.41 -1.65 11.48
C LYS A 16 8.33 -2.69 10.84
N SER A 17 7.85 -3.39 9.82
CA SER A 17 8.61 -4.41 9.11
C SER A 17 9.57 -3.79 8.11
N LEU A 18 9.10 -2.83 7.31
CA LEU A 18 9.89 -2.12 6.30
C LEU A 18 11.05 -1.33 6.93
N THR A 19 10.81 -0.62 8.04
CA THR A 19 11.85 0.20 8.71
C THR A 19 13.10 -0.61 9.09
N ARG A 20 12.99 -1.93 9.28
CA ARG A 20 14.15 -2.79 9.58
C ARG A 20 15.14 -2.90 8.42
N TYR A 21 14.70 -2.59 7.21
CA TYR A 21 15.50 -2.65 5.99
C TYR A 21 15.97 -1.26 5.52
N LEU A 22 15.54 -0.19 6.19
CA LEU A 22 15.89 1.18 5.82
C LEU A 22 17.15 1.65 6.52
N LYS A 23 17.88 2.55 5.85
CA LYS A 23 19.01 3.27 6.44
C LYS A 23 18.54 4.09 7.65
N LYS A 24 19.38 4.20 8.68
CA LYS A 24 19.14 5.10 9.83
C LYS A 24 18.87 6.53 9.35
N GLY A 25 17.89 7.19 9.98
CA GLY A 25 17.45 8.54 9.62
C GLY A 25 16.30 8.58 8.61
N LEU A 26 15.96 7.45 7.97
CA LEU A 26 14.77 7.34 7.14
C LEU A 26 13.56 6.92 7.96
N ASN A 27 12.42 7.50 7.61
CA ASN A 27 11.11 7.30 8.20
C ASN A 27 10.09 6.94 7.12
N VAL A 28 8.99 6.31 7.52
CA VAL A 28 7.94 5.86 6.62
C VAL A 28 6.63 6.47 7.06
N SER A 29 6.07 7.32 6.20
CA SER A 29 4.70 7.81 6.34
C SER A 29 3.79 7.03 5.40
N ALA A 30 2.49 6.99 5.71
CA ALA A 30 1.51 6.29 4.90
C ALA A 30 0.22 7.08 4.73
N THR A 31 -0.35 6.99 3.53
CA THR A 31 -1.71 7.46 3.22
C THR A 31 -2.55 6.27 2.80
N ILE A 32 -3.65 6.04 3.52
CA ILE A 32 -4.59 4.95 3.28
C ILE A 32 -5.80 5.53 2.56
N HIS A 33 -6.15 4.91 1.43
CA HIS A 33 -7.28 5.25 0.58
C HIS A 33 -8.27 4.08 0.58
N PRO A 34 -9.25 4.07 1.51
CA PRO A 34 -10.24 3.01 1.58
C PRO A 34 -11.19 3.07 0.38
N ALA A 35 -11.59 1.91 -0.13
CA ALA A 35 -12.67 1.80 -1.10
C ALA A 35 -13.88 1.09 -0.49
N ASN A 36 -15.11 1.46 -0.83
CA ASN A 36 -16.31 0.73 -0.39
C ASN A 36 -16.37 -0.65 -1.05
N SER A 37 -16.08 -0.70 -2.34
CA SER A 37 -16.01 -1.93 -3.14
C SER A 37 -14.56 -2.25 -3.50
N GLY A 38 -14.07 -3.39 -3.01
CA GLY A 38 -12.75 -3.93 -3.31
C GLY A 38 -11.62 -3.29 -2.53
N GLY A 39 -11.20 -3.90 -1.42
CA GLY A 39 -9.94 -3.61 -0.73
C GLY A 39 -9.65 -2.13 -0.42
N ALA A 40 -8.38 -1.75 -0.59
CA ALA A 40 -7.90 -0.37 -0.41
C ALA A 40 -6.53 -0.17 -1.09
N ILE A 41 -6.19 1.10 -1.30
CA ILE A 41 -4.83 1.50 -1.74
C ILE A 41 -4.10 2.11 -0.55
N ILE A 42 -2.83 1.79 -0.40
CA ILE A 42 -1.96 2.36 0.62
C ILE A 42 -0.69 2.85 -0.04
N GLU A 43 -0.42 4.13 0.12
CA GLU A 43 0.81 4.77 -0.29
C GLU A 43 1.74 4.85 0.92
N PHE A 44 3.00 4.49 0.73
CA PHE A 44 4.06 4.65 1.73
C PHE A 44 5.15 5.54 1.15
N ASP A 45 5.52 6.59 1.86
CA ASP A 45 6.58 7.51 1.48
C ASP A 45 7.77 7.36 2.42
N ILE A 46 8.92 7.05 1.84
CA ILE A 46 10.19 6.94 2.55
C ILE A 46 10.88 8.31 2.52
N THR A 47 11.04 8.94 3.68
CA THR A 47 11.57 10.31 3.78
C THR A 47 12.57 10.44 4.92
N GLU A 48 13.37 11.51 4.90
CA GLU A 48 14.24 11.89 6.03
C GLU A 48 13.49 12.68 7.12
N GLN A 49 12.17 12.84 7.00
CA GLN A 49 11.38 13.62 7.96
C GLN A 49 11.38 12.97 9.34
N ALA A 50 11.27 13.79 10.38
CA ALA A 50 11.44 13.35 11.77
C ALA A 50 10.34 12.41 12.29
N ARG A 51 9.19 12.27 11.60
CA ARG A 51 8.03 11.55 12.14
C ARG A 51 7.32 10.71 11.08
N ASN A 52 7.00 9.47 11.45
CA ASN A 52 6.05 8.61 10.74
C ASN A 52 4.64 9.16 10.95
N GLU A 53 3.92 9.44 9.88
CA GLU A 53 2.51 9.81 9.91
C GLU A 53 1.66 8.79 9.16
N ILE A 54 0.53 8.37 9.74
CA ILE A 54 -0.46 7.52 9.06
C ILE A 54 -1.73 8.34 8.89
N LYS A 55 -2.10 8.63 7.65
CA LYS A 55 -3.36 9.31 7.28
C LYS A 55 -4.33 8.29 6.71
N ILE A 56 -5.60 8.39 7.09
CA ILE A 56 -6.70 7.70 6.43
C ILE A 56 -7.55 8.80 5.80
N ILE A 57 -7.66 8.79 4.48
CA ILE A 57 -8.52 9.74 3.76
C ILE A 57 -9.95 9.22 3.65
N ASP A 58 -10.85 10.05 3.13
CA ASP A 58 -12.24 9.68 2.91
C ASP A 58 -12.37 8.46 1.99
N THR A 59 -13.25 7.54 2.41
CA THR A 59 -13.57 6.33 1.64
C THR A 59 -14.23 6.70 0.31
N VAL A 60 -13.73 6.14 -0.78
CA VAL A 60 -14.30 6.32 -2.13
C VAL A 60 -15.09 5.09 -2.57
N PRO A 61 -15.90 5.17 -3.63
CA PRO A 61 -16.71 4.03 -4.08
C PRO A 61 -15.89 2.79 -4.46
N SER A 62 -14.77 2.94 -5.18
CA SER A 62 -13.97 1.83 -5.71
C SER A 62 -12.47 2.15 -5.76
N ILE A 63 -11.64 1.11 -5.90
CA ILE A 63 -10.19 1.24 -6.16
C ILE A 63 -9.93 2.13 -7.38
N ASN A 64 -10.67 1.94 -8.46
CA ASN A 64 -10.48 2.69 -9.70
C ASN A 64 -10.70 4.20 -9.48
N THR A 65 -11.70 4.59 -8.68
CA THR A 65 -11.90 6.01 -8.29
C THR A 65 -10.73 6.53 -7.45
N THR A 66 -10.11 5.69 -6.62
CA THR A 66 -8.89 6.09 -5.92
C THR A 66 -7.74 6.32 -6.90
N LEU A 67 -7.54 5.42 -7.86
CA LEU A 67 -6.45 5.51 -8.83
C LEU A 67 -6.52 6.76 -9.71
N GLU A 68 -7.71 7.29 -9.95
CA GLU A 68 -7.88 8.58 -10.62
C GLU A 68 -7.25 9.74 -9.84
N ARG A 69 -7.24 9.66 -8.51
CA ARG A 69 -6.76 10.70 -7.59
C ARG A 69 -5.29 10.56 -7.22
N ILE A 70 -4.76 9.35 -7.37
CA ILE A 70 -3.36 9.04 -7.11
C ILE A 70 -2.55 9.40 -8.35
N ASP A 71 -1.35 9.95 -8.15
CA ASP A 71 -0.45 10.30 -9.24
C ASP A 71 -0.20 9.09 -10.18
N GLN A 72 -0.77 9.16 -11.38
CA GLN A 72 -0.84 8.08 -12.36
C GLN A 72 0.43 7.89 -13.18
N ARG A 73 1.53 8.61 -12.87
CA ARG A 73 2.81 8.48 -13.59
C ARG A 73 3.29 7.03 -13.77
N MET A 74 2.80 6.10 -12.93
CA MET A 74 3.15 4.69 -12.92
C MET A 74 2.08 3.73 -13.48
N ILE A 75 0.88 4.19 -13.82
CA ILE A 75 -0.20 3.37 -14.39
C ILE A 75 -0.56 3.93 -15.77
N GLY A 76 0.09 3.41 -16.81
CA GLY A 76 -0.25 3.74 -18.19
C GLY A 76 -1.51 3.00 -18.68
N GLY A 77 -2.27 3.62 -19.57
CA GLY A 77 -3.44 3.02 -20.22
C GLY A 77 -4.79 3.39 -19.59
N ASN A 78 -5.86 2.72 -20.02
CA ASN A 78 -7.21 2.99 -19.52
C ASN A 78 -7.47 2.24 -18.20
N ILE A 79 -7.25 2.92 -17.08
CA ILE A 79 -7.41 2.40 -15.72
C ILE A 79 -8.88 2.05 -15.41
N GLN A 80 -9.85 2.56 -16.16
CA GLN A 80 -11.28 2.27 -15.98
C GLN A 80 -11.63 0.80 -16.26
N GLY A 81 -10.82 0.10 -17.07
CA GLY A 81 -11.05 -1.31 -17.42
C GLY A 81 -10.26 -2.31 -16.58
N VAL A 82 -9.47 -1.85 -15.61
CA VAL A 82 -8.55 -2.73 -14.85
C VAL A 82 -9.24 -3.23 -13.58
N THR A 83 -9.23 -4.55 -13.40
CA THR A 83 -9.62 -5.20 -12.15
C THR A 83 -8.36 -5.60 -11.39
N PHE A 84 -8.24 -5.14 -10.14
CA PHE A 84 -7.15 -5.53 -9.26
C PHE A 84 -7.60 -6.72 -8.40
N LEU A 85 -6.87 -7.83 -8.49
CA LEU A 85 -7.08 -9.01 -7.65
C LEU A 85 -5.88 -9.22 -6.73
N GLY A 86 -6.13 -9.83 -5.56
CA GLY A 86 -5.11 -10.10 -4.56
C GLY A 86 -4.32 -8.85 -4.12
N THR A 87 -2.98 -8.95 -4.15
CA THR A 87 -2.09 -7.85 -3.74
C THR A 87 -1.12 -7.46 -4.84
N ASN A 88 -1.20 -6.20 -5.25
CA ASN A 88 -0.29 -5.59 -6.20
C ASN A 88 0.59 -4.58 -5.46
N VAL A 89 1.90 -4.62 -5.71
CA VAL A 89 2.89 -3.78 -5.04
C VAL A 89 3.78 -3.17 -6.11
N TYR A 90 3.97 -1.86 -6.04
CA TYR A 90 4.82 -1.12 -6.95
C TYR A 90 5.67 -0.11 -6.18
N MET A 91 6.84 0.22 -6.74
CA MET A 91 7.78 1.16 -6.14
C MET A 91 8.17 2.19 -7.20
N ASP A 92 8.11 3.47 -6.83
CA ASP A 92 8.51 4.62 -7.64
C ASP A 92 9.40 5.53 -6.81
N GLY A 93 10.72 5.45 -7.05
CA GLY A 93 11.72 6.13 -6.23
C GLY A 93 11.56 5.78 -4.75
N ASN A 94 11.14 6.78 -3.95
CA ASN A 94 10.96 6.66 -2.50
C ASN A 94 9.53 6.30 -2.08
N ARG A 95 8.63 6.10 -3.04
CA ARG A 95 7.21 5.80 -2.80
C ARG A 95 6.90 4.36 -3.10
N ILE A 96 6.19 3.69 -2.21
CA ILE A 96 5.68 2.34 -2.39
C ILE A 96 4.15 2.42 -2.41
N VAL A 97 3.52 1.82 -3.42
CA VAL A 97 2.06 1.75 -3.53
C VAL A 97 1.64 0.30 -3.44
N ILE A 98 0.76 0.01 -2.48
CA ILE A 98 0.11 -1.30 -2.32
C ILE A 98 -1.36 -1.15 -2.69
N ILE A 99 -1.79 -1.97 -3.65
CA ILE A 99 -3.19 -2.09 -4.04
C ILE A 99 -3.67 -3.47 -3.61
N LYS A 100 -4.61 -3.49 -2.66
CA LYS A 100 -5.33 -4.69 -2.26
C LYS A 100 -6.67 -4.71 -2.98
N GLY A 101 -6.90 -5.72 -3.81
CA GLY A 101 -8.12 -5.88 -4.62
C GLY A 101 -9.33 -6.37 -3.84
N GLU A 102 -9.10 -6.99 -2.68
CA GLU A 102 -10.08 -7.79 -1.95
C GLU A 102 -10.04 -7.49 -0.44
N ASP A 103 -11.16 -7.73 0.24
CA ASP A 103 -11.32 -7.49 1.68
C ASP A 103 -10.95 -8.72 2.54
N ASP A 104 -10.69 -9.86 1.88
CA ASP A 104 -10.43 -11.16 2.49
C ASP A 104 -9.34 -11.11 3.56
N HIS A 105 -9.61 -11.68 4.73
CA HIS A 105 -8.76 -11.55 5.91
C HIS A 105 -7.30 -11.95 5.65
N GLU A 106 -7.07 -12.93 4.79
CA GLU A 106 -5.74 -13.43 4.45
C GLU A 106 -4.82 -12.32 3.93
N HIS A 107 -5.34 -11.43 3.08
CA HIS A 107 -4.59 -10.33 2.46
C HIS A 107 -4.22 -9.18 3.41
N TRP A 108 -4.75 -9.19 4.63
CA TRP A 108 -4.58 -8.12 5.62
C TRP A 108 -3.96 -8.63 6.93
N SER A 109 -3.47 -9.87 6.93
CA SER A 109 -2.86 -10.53 8.07
C SER A 109 -1.38 -10.14 8.25
N ASN A 110 -0.79 -10.47 9.41
CA ASN A 110 0.66 -10.32 9.63
C ASN A 110 1.48 -11.18 8.66
N LYS A 111 0.92 -12.32 8.20
CA LYS A 111 1.52 -13.14 7.17
C LYS A 111 1.56 -12.39 5.84
N ALA A 112 0.45 -11.77 5.43
CA ALA A 112 0.43 -10.94 4.22
C ALA A 112 1.44 -9.79 4.30
N VAL A 113 1.57 -9.11 5.45
CA VAL A 113 2.61 -8.10 5.64
C VAL A 113 4.01 -8.65 5.37
N SER A 114 4.32 -9.84 5.90
CA SER A 114 5.64 -10.46 5.71
C SER A 114 5.88 -10.82 4.25
N ASP A 115 4.87 -11.41 3.60
CA ASP A 115 4.93 -11.79 2.20
C ASP A 115 5.09 -10.54 1.30
N ASP A 116 4.36 -9.46 1.57
CA ASP A 116 4.44 -8.21 0.81
C ASP A 116 5.77 -7.48 1.00
N ILE A 117 6.30 -7.45 2.23
CA ILE A 117 7.63 -6.90 2.50
C ILE A 117 8.70 -7.69 1.75
N SER A 118 8.61 -9.02 1.71
CA SER A 118 9.58 -9.86 1.01
C SER A 118 9.69 -9.51 -0.48
N ARG A 119 8.55 -9.18 -1.12
CA ARG A 119 8.49 -8.76 -2.53
C ARG A 119 9.21 -7.43 -2.80
N ILE A 120 9.35 -6.58 -1.78
CA ILE A 120 9.97 -5.26 -1.87
C ILE A 120 11.47 -5.34 -1.57
N VAL A 121 11.84 -6.01 -0.48
CA VAL A 121 13.22 -6.02 0.03
C VAL A 121 14.08 -7.13 -0.57
N SER A 122 13.43 -8.13 -1.18
CA SER A 122 14.07 -9.24 -1.85
C SER A 122 13.28 -9.57 -3.11
N PRO A 123 13.29 -8.67 -4.11
CA PRO A 123 12.72 -8.99 -5.41
C PRO A 123 13.43 -10.27 -5.86
N HIS A 124 12.67 -11.37 -5.98
CA HIS A 124 13.24 -12.61 -6.48
C HIS A 124 13.96 -12.26 -7.78
N LYS A 125 15.27 -12.55 -7.84
CA LYS A 125 15.97 -12.59 -9.12
C LYS A 125 15.15 -13.53 -9.99
N GLY A 126 14.52 -13.00 -11.04
CA GLY A 126 13.93 -13.86 -12.06
C GLY A 126 14.98 -14.88 -12.47
N ALA A 127 14.60 -16.15 -12.42
CA ALA A 127 15.34 -17.21 -13.08
C ALA A 127 15.25 -17.02 -14.60
#